data_AF-A0A1S8X7D6-F1
#
_entry.id   AF-A0A1S8X7D6-F1
#
_cell.length_a   1.000
_cell.length_b   1.000
_cell.length_c   1.000
_cell.angle_alpha   90.00
_cell.angle_beta   90.00
_cell.angle_gamma   90.00
#
_symmetry.space_group_name_H-M   'P 1'
#
loop_
_entity.id
_entity.type
_entity.pdbx_description
1 polymer ?
#
loop_
_entity_poly.entity_id
_entity_poly.type
_entity_poly.pdbx_seq_one_letter_code
_entity_poly.pdbx_strand_id
1 'polypeptide(L)'
;MTLTAMEKFPNNRQLQKNCFLTLCSDTLLYRATFNCNQCCELVFNNLIAFDDMHMKRMGVAIISILAAEITTAGLSELARDRRRIQCLLAYIAEKCLLITDLNDLGPVIPNYLSQVRLRAEGTPIFDTTLRFTLSALWNLTDECPEACMGFVEECGLRIYEKVLKRGRSGLVATDPKMKRSDSSCLSLME
;
A
#
# COMPACT_ATOMS: atom_id res chain seq x y z
N MET A 1 -21.69 10.48 8.74
CA MET A 1 -21.11 11.42 9.73
C MET A 1 -19.58 11.42 9.67
N THR A 2 -18.91 10.26 9.78
CA THR A 2 -17.44 10.17 9.75
C THR A 2 -16.82 10.74 8.47
N LEU A 3 -17.23 10.29 7.29
CA LEU A 3 -16.70 10.80 6.02
C LEU A 3 -16.94 12.31 5.86
N THR A 4 -18.13 12.79 6.22
CA THR A 4 -18.46 14.22 6.23
C THR A 4 -17.56 15.04 7.16
N ALA A 5 -17.18 14.49 8.32
CA ALA A 5 -16.24 15.16 9.22
C ALA A 5 -14.82 15.21 8.62
N MET A 6 -14.40 14.12 7.96
CA MET A 6 -13.12 14.07 7.26
C MET A 6 -13.03 15.13 6.15
N GLU A 7 -14.10 15.30 5.38
CA GLU A 7 -14.22 16.30 4.31
C GLU A 7 -14.22 17.73 4.82
N LYS A 8 -14.96 18.00 5.92
CA LYS A 8 -15.08 19.36 6.46
C LYS A 8 -13.82 19.83 7.19
N PHE A 9 -13.04 18.91 7.75
CA PHE A 9 -11.87 19.24 8.58
C PHE A 9 -10.60 18.51 8.12
N PRO A 10 -10.19 18.64 6.84
CA PRO A 10 -9.09 17.85 6.26
C PRO A 10 -7.75 18.09 6.97
N ASN A 11 -7.54 19.30 7.49
CA ASN A 11 -6.29 19.68 8.15
C ASN A 11 -6.27 19.35 9.66
N ASN A 12 -7.38 18.90 10.24
CA ASN A 12 -7.43 18.57 11.67
C ASN A 12 -6.94 17.14 11.92
N ARG A 13 -5.62 17.00 12.07
CA ARG A 13 -4.93 15.70 12.23
C ARG A 13 -5.55 14.79 13.30
N GLN A 14 -5.92 15.32 14.46
CA GLN A 14 -6.49 14.50 15.53
C GLN A 14 -7.90 14.03 15.19
N LEU A 15 -8.73 14.89 14.58
CA LEU A 15 -10.05 14.51 14.10
C LEU A 15 -9.95 13.41 13.04
N GLN A 16 -9.02 13.55 12.11
CA GLN A 16 -8.78 12.53 11.07
C GLN A 16 -8.36 11.18 11.67
N LYS A 17 -7.48 11.18 12.68
CA LYS A 17 -7.10 9.96 13.42
C LYS A 17 -8.31 9.29 14.08
N ASN A 18 -9.18 10.07 14.71
CA ASN A 18 -10.39 9.56 15.35
C ASN A 18 -11.36 8.99 14.30
N CYS A 19 -11.44 9.61 13.11
CA CYS A 19 -12.20 9.08 11.99
C CYS A 19 -11.63 7.74 11.51
N PHE A 20 -10.30 7.61 11.38
CA PHE A 20 -9.65 6.34 11.03
C PHE A 20 -9.92 5.25 12.05
N LEU A 21 -9.84 5.55 13.35
CA LEU A 21 -10.18 4.58 14.41
C LEU A 21 -11.64 4.09 14.30
N THR A 22 -12.56 4.99 13.94
CA THR A 22 -13.96 4.64 13.71
C THR A 22 -14.11 3.74 12.47
N LEU A 23 -13.38 4.05 11.40
CA LEU A 23 -13.40 3.27 10.16
C LEU A 23 -12.66 1.93 10.29
N CYS A 24 -11.68 1.77 11.18
CA CYS A 24 -11.00 0.49 11.40
C CYS A 24 -11.86 -0.55 12.14
N SER A 25 -13.08 -0.23 12.56
CA SER A 25 -13.98 -1.22 13.13
C SER A 25 -14.57 -2.09 12.01
N ASP A 26 -14.16 -3.35 11.91
CA ASP A 26 -14.63 -4.30 10.90
C ASP A 26 -16.16 -4.39 10.85
N THR A 27 -16.80 -4.41 12.02
CA THR A 27 -18.26 -4.41 12.16
C THR A 27 -18.91 -3.17 11.52
N LEU A 28 -18.25 -2.02 11.55
CA LEU A 28 -18.77 -0.80 10.92
C LEU A 28 -18.47 -0.77 9.42
N LEU A 29 -17.31 -1.26 8.96
CA LEU A 29 -16.99 -1.33 7.53
C LEU A 29 -17.97 -2.24 6.78
N TYR A 30 -18.29 -3.42 7.33
CA TYR A 30 -19.18 -4.37 6.66
C TYR A 30 -20.67 -4.04 6.81
N ARG A 31 -21.09 -3.31 7.86
CA ARG A 31 -22.52 -3.06 8.15
C ARG A 31 -23.00 -1.67 7.76
N ALA A 32 -22.09 -0.72 7.51
CA ALA A 32 -22.48 0.64 7.14
C ALA A 32 -22.72 0.75 5.63
N THR A 33 -23.83 1.38 5.25
CA THR A 33 -24.09 1.80 3.87
C THR A 33 -23.31 3.10 3.60
N PHE A 34 -22.10 2.99 3.08
CA PHE A 34 -21.31 4.17 2.68
C PHE A 34 -20.62 3.94 1.33
N ASN A 35 -20.22 5.05 0.71
CA ASN A 35 -19.53 5.02 -0.56
C ASN A 35 -18.05 4.63 -0.34
N CYS A 36 -17.68 3.41 -0.75
CA CYS A 36 -16.32 2.89 -0.63
C CYS A 36 -15.30 3.74 -1.39
N ASN A 37 -15.64 4.24 -2.59
CA ASN A 37 -14.76 5.11 -3.38
C ASN A 37 -14.42 6.38 -2.62
N GLN A 38 -15.45 7.08 -2.12
CA GLN A 38 -15.29 8.30 -1.34
C GLN A 38 -14.47 8.07 -0.07
N CYS A 39 -14.71 6.94 0.61
CA CYS A 39 -13.94 6.58 1.80
C CYS A 39 -12.46 6.34 1.45
N CYS A 40 -12.16 5.55 0.43
CA CYS A 40 -10.79 5.32 -0.04
C CYS A 40 -10.09 6.63 -0.43
N GLU A 41 -10.78 7.51 -1.16
CA GLU A 41 -10.27 8.83 -1.52
C GLU A 41 -9.87 9.64 -0.29
N LEU A 42 -10.76 9.74 0.71
CA LEU A 42 -10.48 10.50 1.94
C LEU A 42 -9.34 9.88 2.75
N VAL A 43 -9.25 8.56 2.80
CA VAL A 43 -8.14 7.85 3.46
C VAL A 43 -6.83 8.13 2.74
N PHE A 44 -6.79 8.03 1.41
CA PHE A 44 -5.59 8.37 0.62
C PHE A 44 -5.16 9.81 0.80
N ASN A 45 -6.11 10.77 0.75
CA ASN A 45 -5.80 12.19 0.95
C ASN A 45 -5.12 12.43 2.30
N ASN A 46 -5.58 11.73 3.35
CA ASN A 46 -4.93 11.76 4.66
C ASN A 46 -3.54 11.12 4.67
N LEU A 47 -3.36 9.96 4.04
CA LEU A 47 -2.07 9.28 3.95
C LEU A 47 -1.02 10.08 3.18
N ILE A 48 -1.46 10.87 2.20
CA ILE A 48 -0.61 11.79 1.43
C ILE A 48 -0.31 13.06 2.24
N ALA A 49 -1.28 13.59 2.99
CA ALA A 49 -1.13 14.84 3.73
C ALA A 49 -0.34 14.70 5.04
N PHE A 50 -0.40 13.53 5.70
CA PHE A 50 0.15 13.34 7.04
C PHE A 50 1.20 12.22 7.10
N ASP A 51 2.43 12.58 7.47
CA ASP A 51 3.46 11.61 7.86
C ASP A 51 3.24 11.13 9.31
N ASP A 52 2.22 10.30 9.53
CA ASP A 52 1.89 9.72 10.84
C ASP A 52 1.77 8.19 10.79
N MET A 53 2.63 7.50 11.54
CA MET A 53 2.69 6.03 11.52
C MET A 53 1.37 5.33 11.91
N HIS A 54 0.57 5.91 12.82
CA HIS A 54 -0.72 5.31 13.19
C HIS A 54 -1.73 5.45 12.07
N MET A 55 -1.77 6.62 11.42
CA MET A 55 -2.61 6.83 10.23
C MET A 55 -2.17 5.92 9.08
N LYS A 56 -0.85 5.75 8.84
CA LYS A 56 -0.33 4.80 7.85
C LYS A 56 -0.89 3.40 8.09
N ARG A 57 -0.73 2.87 9.31
CA ARG A 57 -1.21 1.53 9.72
C ARG A 57 -2.70 1.34 9.51
N MET A 58 -3.51 2.27 10.01
CA MET A 58 -4.96 2.21 9.90
C MET A 58 -5.44 2.38 8.46
N GLY A 59 -4.86 3.34 7.73
CA GLY A 59 -5.27 3.69 6.38
C GLY A 59 -5.03 2.56 5.38
N VAL A 60 -3.86 1.92 5.40
CA VAL A 60 -3.62 0.78 4.50
C VAL A 60 -4.49 -0.43 4.83
N ALA A 61 -4.84 -0.63 6.10
CA ALA A 61 -5.78 -1.68 6.49
C ALA A 61 -7.20 -1.39 5.94
N ILE A 62 -7.69 -0.15 6.11
CA ILE A 62 -8.99 0.28 5.56
C ILE A 62 -9.01 0.13 4.03
N ILE A 63 -7.99 0.64 3.33
CA ILE A 63 -7.91 0.55 1.86
C ILE A 63 -7.84 -0.92 1.41
N SER A 64 -7.09 -1.78 2.12
CA SER A 64 -6.98 -3.20 1.75
C SER A 64 -8.30 -3.93 1.78
N ILE A 65 -9.23 -3.53 2.67
CA ILE A 65 -10.58 -4.09 2.73
C ILE A 65 -11.46 -3.45 1.64
N LEU A 66 -11.50 -2.12 1.60
CA LEU A 66 -12.45 -1.41 0.74
C LEU A 66 -12.15 -1.55 -0.76
N ALA A 67 -10.87 -1.59 -1.15
CA ALA A 67 -10.49 -1.68 -2.55
C ALA A 67 -11.00 -2.97 -3.22
N ALA A 68 -11.16 -4.07 -2.46
CA ALA A 68 -11.71 -5.32 -2.98
C ALA A 68 -13.22 -5.23 -3.31
N GLU A 69 -13.93 -4.28 -2.69
CA GLU A 69 -15.37 -4.07 -2.87
C GLU A 69 -15.70 -2.98 -3.89
N ILE A 70 -14.68 -2.33 -4.46
CA ILE A 70 -14.85 -1.22 -5.41
C ILE A 70 -14.85 -1.74 -6.84
N THR A 71 -15.83 -1.31 -7.63
CA THR A 71 -15.89 -1.59 -9.07
C THR A 71 -14.65 -1.08 -9.82
N THR A 72 -14.27 -1.73 -10.92
CA THR A 72 -13.17 -1.28 -11.80
C THR A 72 -13.25 0.19 -12.20
N ALA A 73 -14.45 0.72 -12.47
CA ALA A 73 -14.64 2.14 -12.80
C ALA A 73 -14.26 3.07 -11.61
N GLY A 74 -14.66 2.70 -10.39
CA GLY A 74 -14.29 3.40 -9.16
C GLY A 74 -12.79 3.31 -8.86
N LEU A 75 -12.18 2.13 -9.06
CA LEU A 75 -10.72 1.98 -8.94
C LEU A 75 -9.98 2.84 -9.97
N SER A 76 -10.50 2.92 -11.20
CA SER A 76 -9.92 3.76 -12.26
C SER A 76 -9.99 5.24 -11.89
N GLU A 77 -11.12 5.70 -11.35
CA GLU A 77 -11.25 7.07 -10.84
C GLU A 77 -10.28 7.34 -9.68
N LEU A 78 -10.13 6.38 -8.76
CA LEU A 78 -9.16 6.48 -7.69
C LEU A 78 -7.72 6.59 -8.23
N ALA A 79 -7.36 5.76 -9.21
CA ALA A 79 -6.01 5.66 -9.76
C ALA A 79 -5.59 6.84 -10.65
N ARG A 80 -6.53 7.70 -11.08
CA ARG A 80 -6.20 8.94 -11.81
C ARG A 80 -5.27 9.86 -11.01
N ASP A 81 -5.41 9.87 -9.69
CA ASP A 81 -4.44 10.53 -8.83
C ASP A 81 -3.26 9.60 -8.55
N ARG A 82 -2.21 9.70 -9.39
CA ARG A 82 -0.99 8.89 -9.30
C ARG A 82 -0.33 8.94 -7.92
N ARG A 83 -0.54 10.01 -7.14
CA ARG A 83 -0.01 10.12 -5.76
C ARG A 83 -0.48 9.00 -4.85
N ARG A 84 -1.63 8.37 -5.14
CA ARG A 84 -2.17 7.24 -4.35
C ARG A 84 -1.33 5.98 -4.55
N ILE A 85 -0.94 5.71 -5.80
CA ILE A 85 -0.02 4.61 -6.14
C ILE A 85 1.37 4.90 -5.57
N GLN A 86 1.88 6.12 -5.80
CA GLN A 86 3.15 6.58 -5.23
C GLN A 86 3.19 6.44 -3.70
N CYS A 87 2.08 6.74 -3.01
CA CYS A 87 1.95 6.59 -1.56
C CYS A 87 2.14 5.13 -1.11
N LEU A 88 1.48 4.18 -1.76
CA LEU A 88 1.65 2.75 -1.44
C LEU A 88 3.08 2.27 -1.75
N LEU A 89 3.62 2.66 -2.91
CA LEU A 89 5.00 2.34 -3.30
C LEU A 89 6.04 2.94 -2.35
N ALA A 90 5.80 4.16 -1.86
CA ALA A 90 6.65 4.81 -0.86
C ALA A 90 6.69 4.01 0.45
N TYR A 91 5.55 3.48 0.91
CA TYR A 91 5.51 2.69 2.14
C TYR A 91 6.19 1.32 1.97
N ILE A 92 6.06 0.70 0.80
CA ILE A 92 6.81 -0.53 0.45
C ILE A 92 8.31 -0.22 0.43
N ALA A 93 8.71 0.89 -0.21
CA ALA A 93 10.10 1.34 -0.26
C ALA A 93 10.67 1.58 1.14
N GLU A 94 9.97 2.33 2.00
CA GLU A 94 10.36 2.62 3.39
C GLU A 94 10.65 1.34 4.19
N LYS A 95 9.85 0.29 3.96
CA LYS A 95 9.96 -0.99 4.67
C LYS A 95 10.99 -1.93 4.08
N CYS A 96 11.21 -1.91 2.76
CA CYS A 96 11.96 -2.96 2.08
C CYS A 96 13.28 -2.52 1.46
N LEU A 97 13.42 -1.25 1.09
CA LEU A 97 14.59 -0.74 0.38
C LEU A 97 15.62 -0.11 1.33
N LEU A 98 16.87 -0.14 0.89
CA LEU A 98 17.96 0.67 1.42
C LEU A 98 18.29 1.82 0.46
N ILE A 99 19.03 2.81 0.96
CA ILE A 99 19.53 3.95 0.16
C ILE A 99 20.28 3.45 -1.08
N THR A 100 21.06 2.38 -0.96
CA THR A 100 21.82 1.80 -2.09
C THR A 100 20.93 1.23 -3.20
N ASP A 101 19.70 0.80 -2.89
CA ASP A 101 18.80 0.26 -3.90
C ASP A 101 18.31 1.34 -4.87
N LEU A 102 18.26 2.61 -4.45
CA LEU A 102 17.80 3.72 -5.28
C LEU A 102 18.67 3.89 -6.53
N ASN A 103 19.97 3.62 -6.42
CA ASN A 103 20.90 3.72 -7.55
C ASN A 103 20.57 2.73 -8.68
N ASP A 104 19.92 1.61 -8.32
CA ASP A 104 19.53 0.56 -9.27
C ASP A 104 18.07 0.70 -9.75
N LEU A 105 17.31 1.64 -9.17
CA LEU A 105 15.97 2.00 -9.63
C LEU A 105 15.98 2.88 -10.88
N GLY A 106 17.15 3.20 -11.43
CA GLY A 106 17.31 3.72 -12.79
C GLY A 106 17.92 5.09 -12.90
N PRO A 107 18.03 5.60 -14.13
CA PRO A 107 18.67 6.89 -14.39
C PRO A 107 17.87 8.07 -13.82
N VAL A 108 16.57 7.90 -13.66
CA VAL A 108 15.67 8.91 -13.08
C VAL A 108 14.91 8.27 -11.93
N ILE A 109 15.19 8.71 -10.71
CA ILE A 109 14.47 8.30 -9.52
C ILE A 109 13.21 9.17 -9.41
N PRO A 110 12.00 8.60 -9.33
CA PRO A 110 10.77 9.37 -9.09
C PRO A 110 10.88 10.28 -7.87
N ASN A 111 10.39 11.52 -8.00
CA ASN A 111 10.50 12.54 -6.95
C ASN A 111 9.81 12.16 -5.62
N TYR A 112 8.86 11.24 -5.63
CA TYR A 112 8.25 10.76 -4.39
C TYR A 112 9.20 9.85 -3.59
N LEU A 113 10.10 9.12 -4.25
CA LEU A 113 11.07 8.23 -3.60
C LEU A 113 12.19 8.99 -2.89
N SER A 114 12.56 10.18 -3.37
CA SER A 114 13.57 11.03 -2.71
C SER A 114 13.10 11.53 -1.35
N GLN A 115 11.78 11.55 -1.10
CA GLN A 115 11.17 11.97 0.16
C GLN A 115 11.00 10.80 1.15
N VAL A 116 11.25 9.56 0.72
CA VAL A 116 11.11 8.37 1.56
C VAL A 116 12.30 8.24 2.50
N ARG A 117 12.02 8.01 3.78
CA ARG A 117 13.05 7.80 4.81
C ARG A 117 13.63 6.38 4.71
N LEU A 118 14.58 6.18 3.80
CA LEU A 118 15.24 4.90 3.61
C LEU A 118 16.35 4.66 4.64
N ARG A 119 16.57 3.39 4.97
CA ARG A 119 17.64 2.95 5.86
C ARG A 119 18.93 2.79 5.07
N ALA A 120 20.07 3.03 5.70
CA ALA A 120 21.38 2.76 5.09
C ALA A 120 21.68 1.25 5.06
N GLU A 121 21.26 0.53 6.09
CA GLU A 121 21.52 -0.89 6.31
C GLU A 121 20.34 -1.61 6.98
N GLY A 122 20.42 -2.94 7.04
CA GLY A 122 19.43 -3.81 7.67
C GLY A 122 18.58 -4.61 6.68
N THR A 123 17.68 -5.43 7.25
CA THR A 123 16.77 -6.30 6.49
C THR A 123 15.40 -5.66 6.26
N PRO A 124 14.65 -6.07 5.22
CA PRO A 124 13.26 -5.66 5.03
C PRO A 124 12.40 -5.90 6.27
N ILE A 125 11.48 -4.99 6.56
CA ILE A 125 10.54 -5.09 7.69
C ILE A 125 9.22 -5.67 7.19
N PHE A 126 8.99 -6.95 7.46
CA PHE A 126 7.75 -7.65 7.12
C PHE A 126 6.71 -7.57 8.25
N ASP A 127 6.17 -6.37 8.48
CA ASP A 127 5.11 -6.16 9.47
C ASP A 127 3.71 -6.17 8.85
N THR A 128 2.68 -6.09 9.70
CA THR A 128 1.28 -6.04 9.27
C THR A 128 0.97 -4.84 8.38
N THR A 129 1.66 -3.71 8.59
CA THR A 129 1.53 -2.52 7.73
C THR A 129 1.93 -2.87 6.31
N LEU A 130 3.12 -3.46 6.11
CA LEU A 130 3.59 -3.85 4.79
C LEU A 130 2.63 -4.84 4.13
N ARG A 131 2.15 -5.85 4.88
CA ARG A 131 1.16 -6.81 4.38
C ARG A 131 -0.10 -6.13 3.85
N PHE A 132 -0.66 -5.19 4.61
CA PHE A 132 -1.85 -4.45 4.20
C PHE A 132 -1.55 -3.47 3.05
N THR A 133 -0.38 -2.85 3.01
CA THR A 133 0.04 -2.00 1.88
C THR A 133 0.09 -2.79 0.58
N LEU A 134 0.68 -3.99 0.61
CA LEU A 134 0.74 -4.89 -0.56
C LEU A 134 -0.67 -5.34 -0.97
N SER A 135 -1.50 -5.75 -0.01
CA SER A 135 -2.90 -6.13 -0.26
C SER A 135 -3.71 -4.98 -0.88
N ALA A 136 -3.57 -3.76 -0.36
CA ALA A 136 -4.19 -2.57 -0.93
C ALA A 136 -3.73 -2.35 -2.37
N LEU A 137 -2.43 -2.42 -2.63
CA LEU A 137 -1.89 -2.20 -3.98
C LEU A 137 -2.37 -3.25 -4.97
N TRP A 138 -2.41 -4.53 -4.58
CA TRP A 138 -2.96 -5.60 -5.42
C TRP A 138 -4.45 -5.38 -5.71
N ASN A 139 -5.26 -5.09 -4.70
CA ASN A 139 -6.69 -4.83 -4.90
C ASN A 139 -6.94 -3.59 -5.78
N LEU A 140 -6.04 -2.60 -5.75
CA LEU A 140 -6.12 -1.46 -6.67
C LEU A 140 -5.76 -1.82 -8.12
N THR A 141 -4.89 -2.80 -8.35
CA THR A 141 -4.23 -3.04 -9.66
C THR A 141 -4.71 -4.29 -10.41
N ASP A 142 -5.29 -5.27 -9.72
CA ASP A 142 -5.62 -6.60 -10.27
C ASP A 142 -6.57 -6.52 -11.47
N GLU A 143 -7.76 -5.94 -11.27
CA GLU A 143 -8.78 -5.80 -12.32
C GLU A 143 -8.91 -4.36 -12.85
N CYS A 144 -7.87 -3.53 -12.71
CA CYS A 144 -7.90 -2.12 -13.08
C CYS A 144 -6.71 -1.74 -13.97
N PRO A 145 -6.88 -1.69 -15.31
CA PRO A 145 -5.80 -1.35 -16.25
C PRO A 145 -5.16 0.01 -15.99
N GLU A 146 -5.96 1.02 -15.64
CA GLU A 146 -5.47 2.37 -15.32
C GLU A 146 -4.52 2.37 -14.12
N ALA A 147 -4.90 1.67 -13.05
CA ALA A 147 -4.08 1.54 -11.86
C ALA A 147 -2.82 0.70 -12.12
N CYS A 148 -2.95 -0.39 -12.88
CA CYS A 148 -1.85 -1.24 -13.27
C CYS A 148 -0.80 -0.45 -14.07
N MET A 149 -1.24 0.34 -15.07
CA MET A 149 -0.34 1.21 -15.82
C MET A 149 0.31 2.26 -14.94
N GLY A 150 -0.44 2.90 -14.04
CA GLY A 150 0.13 3.82 -13.06
C GLY A 150 1.21 3.17 -12.19
N PHE A 151 1.01 1.93 -11.75
CA PHE A 151 2.03 1.19 -11.00
C PHE A 151 3.31 0.99 -11.81
N VAL A 152 3.21 0.67 -13.11
CA VAL A 152 4.37 0.51 -13.99
C VAL A 152 5.10 1.83 -14.20
N GLU A 153 4.36 2.90 -14.50
CA GLU A 153 4.89 4.25 -14.74
C GLU A 153 5.60 4.81 -13.51
N GLU A 154 5.10 4.50 -12.31
CA GLU A 154 5.67 4.92 -11.03
C GLU A 154 6.80 3.99 -10.54
N CYS A 155 7.50 3.30 -11.45
CA CYS A 155 8.62 2.40 -11.13
C CYS A 155 8.27 1.21 -10.23
N GLY A 156 7.00 0.85 -10.10
CA GLY A 156 6.52 -0.20 -9.20
C GLY A 156 7.17 -1.57 -9.44
N LEU A 157 7.34 -1.97 -10.70
CA LEU A 157 8.00 -3.24 -11.05
C LEU A 157 9.45 -3.33 -10.53
N ARG A 158 10.18 -2.21 -10.58
CA ARG A 158 11.59 -2.14 -10.17
C ARG A 158 11.73 -2.18 -8.66
N ILE A 159 10.83 -1.48 -7.95
CA ILE A 159 10.71 -1.58 -6.50
C ILE A 159 10.42 -3.02 -6.09
N TYR A 160 9.46 -3.68 -6.74
CA TYR A 160 9.10 -5.07 -6.44
C TYR A 160 10.25 -6.04 -6.71
N GLU A 161 10.98 -5.88 -7.81
CA GLU A 161 12.16 -6.70 -8.08
C GLU A 161 13.17 -6.65 -6.92
N LYS A 162 13.41 -5.45 -6.35
CA LYS A 162 14.29 -5.28 -5.20
C LYS A 162 13.74 -5.90 -3.92
N VAL A 163 12.44 -5.75 -3.65
CA VAL A 163 11.76 -6.39 -2.52
C VAL A 163 11.93 -7.91 -2.57
N LEU A 164 11.70 -8.52 -3.75
CA LEU A 164 11.81 -9.97 -3.95
C LEU A 164 13.24 -10.47 -3.79
N LYS A 165 14.24 -9.76 -4.33
CA LYS A 165 15.66 -10.12 -4.18
C LYS A 165 16.07 -10.15 -2.70
N ARG A 166 15.65 -9.16 -1.90
CA ARG A 166 15.96 -9.09 -0.48
C ARG A 166 15.20 -10.11 0.37
N GLY A 167 13.94 -10.39 0.03
CA GLY A 167 13.16 -11.45 0.70
C GLY A 167 13.83 -12.83 0.59
N ARG A 168 14.46 -13.13 -0.55
CA ARG A 168 15.22 -14.37 -0.76
C ARG A 168 16.54 -14.39 0.03
N SER A 169 17.25 -13.28 0.13
CA SER A 169 18.49 -13.19 0.91
C SER A 169 18.26 -13.38 2.42
N GLY A 170 17.09 -13.01 2.95
CA GLY A 170 16.70 -13.27 4.34
C GLY A 170 16.41 -14.74 4.65
N LEU A 171 16.10 -15.56 3.63
CA LEU A 171 15.83 -16.99 3.76
C LEU A 171 17.11 -17.85 3.76
N VAL A 172 18.26 -17.29 3.36
CA VAL A 172 19.53 -18.04 3.27
C VAL A 172 20.29 -18.05 4.61
N ALA A 173 19.97 -17.14 5.54
CA ALA A 173 20.76 -16.96 6.77
C ALA A 173 20.19 -17.65 8.03
N THR A 174 18.98 -18.20 8.00
CA THR A 174 18.44 -18.96 9.13
C THR A 174 17.53 -20.08 8.63
N ASP A 175 17.93 -21.31 8.93
CA ASP A 175 17.11 -22.53 9.00
C ASP A 175 17.33 -23.61 7.90
N PRO A 176 18.01 -24.73 8.20
CA PRO A 176 18.16 -25.89 7.32
C PRO A 176 16.86 -26.69 7.06
N LYS A 177 15.71 -26.26 7.58
CA LYS A 177 14.45 -27.03 7.57
C LYS A 177 13.35 -26.52 6.63
N MET A 178 13.64 -25.70 5.62
CA MET A 178 12.67 -25.46 4.53
C MET A 178 12.93 -26.40 3.33
N LYS A 179 12.88 -27.72 3.58
CA LYS A 179 12.74 -28.72 2.52
C LYS A 179 11.27 -29.13 2.43
N ARG A 180 10.62 -28.74 1.32
CA ARG A 180 9.43 -29.35 0.70
C ARG A 180 8.14 -29.46 1.53
N SER A 181 7.23 -28.54 1.25
CA SER A 181 5.75 -28.65 1.17
C SER A 181 5.30 -27.21 0.83
N ASP A 182 4.61 -26.88 -0.26
CA ASP A 182 3.49 -27.57 -0.89
C ASP A 182 3.47 -27.34 -2.40
N SER A 183 3.31 -28.43 -3.14
CA SER A 183 3.11 -28.48 -4.58
C SER A 183 1.63 -28.34 -4.98
N SER A 184 0.80 -27.62 -4.20
CA SER A 184 -0.66 -27.66 -4.37
C SER A 184 -1.31 -26.39 -4.95
N CYS A 185 -0.55 -25.35 -5.31
CA CYS A 185 -1.12 -24.13 -5.94
C CYS A 185 -0.78 -23.95 -7.43
N LEU A 186 -0.12 -24.91 -8.08
CA LEU A 186 0.27 -24.82 -9.50
C LEU A 186 -0.63 -25.62 -10.47
N SER A 187 -1.86 -25.97 -10.08
CA SER A 187 -2.78 -26.75 -10.93
C SER A 187 -4.14 -26.11 -11.20
N LEU A 188 -4.21 -24.78 -11.33
CA LEU A 188 -5.44 -24.09 -11.77
C LEU A 188 -5.21 -23.13 -12.96
N MET A 189 -4.22 -23.42 -13.79
CA MET A 189 -4.07 -22.80 -15.12
C MET A 189 -3.75 -23.83 -16.20
N GLU A 190 -4.58 -24.85 -16.30
CA GLU A 190 -4.88 -25.59 -17.55
C GLU A 190 -6.39 -25.82 -17.64
#